data_AF-A0A196LBZ6-F1
#
_entry.id   AF-A0A196LBZ6-F1
#
_cell.length_a   1.000
_cell.length_b   1.000
_cell.length_c   1.000
_cell.angle_alpha   90.00
_cell.angle_beta   90.00
_cell.angle_gamma   90.00
#
_symmetry.space_group_name_H-M   'P 1'
#
loop_
_entity.id
_entity.type
_entity.pdbx_description
1 polymer ?
#
loop_
_entity_poly.entity_id
_entity_poly.type
_entity_poly.pdbx_seq_one_letter_code
_entity_poly.pdbx_strand_id
1 'polypeptide(L)'
;MPDDLAAWLAVLDRFERALEAADEQLEPETFDPPTGPIPDELRARAESVLARQQMMISGLAASRAGVAREIAALRRVPTPRQDAPAYLDVEG
;
A
#
# COMPACT_ATOMS: atom_id res chain seq x y z
N MET A 1 -21.09 26.55 9.61
CA MET A 1 -20.37 27.39 8.64
C MET A 1 -20.34 26.61 7.34
N PRO A 2 -20.82 27.17 6.21
CA PRO A 2 -20.81 26.48 4.91
C PRO A 2 -19.40 26.06 4.46
N ASP A 3 -18.37 26.71 4.99
CA ASP A 3 -16.95 26.41 4.72
C ASP A 3 -16.52 25.03 5.23
N ASP A 4 -17.05 24.56 6.37
CA ASP A 4 -16.71 23.24 6.92
C ASP A 4 -17.26 22.10 6.05
N LEU A 5 -18.47 22.29 5.51
CA LEU A 5 -19.10 21.30 4.64
C LEU A 5 -18.31 21.12 3.34
N ALA A 6 -17.96 22.23 2.68
CA ALA A 6 -17.18 22.20 1.45
C ALA A 6 -15.80 21.56 1.67
N ALA A 7 -15.14 21.88 2.79
CA ALA A 7 -13.85 21.28 3.14
C ALA A 7 -13.95 19.76 3.34
N TRP A 8 -14.97 19.29 4.08
CA TRP A 8 -15.18 17.85 4.28
C TRP A 8 -15.57 17.11 2.99
N LEU A 9 -16.37 17.73 2.11
CA LEU A 9 -16.67 17.17 0.80
C LEU A 9 -15.41 16.96 -0.03
N ALA A 10 -14.55 17.99 -0.12
CA ALA A 10 -13.30 17.90 -0.88
C ALA A 10 -12.37 16.78 -0.38
N VAL A 11 -12.31 16.61 0.95
CA VAL A 11 -11.54 15.52 1.58
C VAL A 11 -12.12 14.15 1.24
N LEU A 12 -13.43 13.96 1.35
CA LEU A 12 -14.07 12.68 1.04
C LEU A 12 -13.97 12.35 -0.46
N ASP A 13 -14.16 13.32 -1.34
CA ASP A 13 -13.97 13.16 -2.79
C ASP A 13 -12.55 12.70 -3.12
N ARG A 14 -11.54 13.30 -2.45
CA ARG A 14 -10.14 12.91 -2.60
C ARG A 14 -9.90 11.47 -2.14
N PHE A 15 -10.45 11.07 -0.99
CA PHE A 15 -10.29 9.72 -0.47
C PHE A 15 -10.95 8.67 -1.35
N GLU A 16 -12.14 8.95 -1.87
CA GLU A 16 -12.84 8.04 -2.77
C GLU A 16 -12.10 7.89 -4.10
N ARG A 17 -11.60 8.99 -4.68
CA ARG A 17 -10.73 8.93 -5.87
C ARG A 17 -9.49 8.08 -5.62
N ALA A 18 -8.86 8.23 -4.45
CA ALA A 18 -7.71 7.41 -4.08
C ALA A 18 -8.06 5.92 -3.94
N LEU A 19 -9.26 5.59 -3.46
CA LEU A 19 -9.75 4.22 -3.39
C LEU A 19 -10.03 3.61 -4.78
N GLU A 20 -10.35 4.44 -5.77
CA GLU A 20 -10.63 4.02 -7.15
C GLU A 20 -9.38 3.93 -8.03
N ALA A 21 -8.28 4.57 -7.63
CA ALA A 21 -7.08 4.71 -8.43
C ALA A 21 -6.29 3.40 -8.70
N ALA A 22 -6.81 2.24 -8.24
CA ALA A 22 -6.43 0.84 -8.46
C ALA A 22 -4.94 0.43 -8.44
N ASP A 23 -4.04 1.15 -9.11
CA ASP A 23 -2.59 0.92 -9.16
C ASP A 23 -1.78 2.20 -9.51
N GLU A 24 -2.43 3.37 -9.62
CA GLU A 24 -1.71 4.62 -9.84
C GLU A 24 -0.86 4.96 -8.61
N GLN A 25 0.42 5.27 -8.83
CA GLN A 25 1.28 5.87 -7.81
C GLN A 25 0.78 7.27 -7.50
N LEU A 26 -0.15 7.34 -6.55
CA LEU A 26 -0.50 8.59 -5.91
C LEU A 26 0.68 9.01 -5.04
N GLU A 27 1.25 10.17 -5.36
CA GLU A 27 2.26 10.77 -4.50
C GLU A 27 1.67 10.98 -3.10
N PRO A 28 2.44 10.67 -2.03
CA PRO A 28 2.00 10.93 -0.67
C PRO A 28 1.92 12.44 -0.44
N GLU A 29 0.74 12.99 -0.70
CA GLU A 29 0.46 14.40 -0.50
C GLU A 29 0.00 14.63 0.95
N THR A 30 0.56 15.66 1.58
CA THR A 30 0.23 16.07 2.95
C THR A 30 -1.29 16.16 3.13
N PHE A 31 -1.79 15.49 4.16
CA PHE A 31 -3.20 15.57 4.53
C PHE A 31 -3.37 16.60 5.64
N ASP A 32 -4.14 17.65 5.35
CA ASP A 32 -4.57 18.64 6.33
C ASP A 32 -6.06 18.44 6.61
N PRO A 33 -6.46 17.98 7.80
CA PRO A 33 -7.86 17.73 8.12
C PRO A 33 -8.64 19.06 8.26
N PRO A 34 -9.92 19.10 7.86
CA PRO A 34 -10.77 20.26 8.15
C PRO A 34 -10.87 20.50 9.66
N THR A 35 -10.93 21.77 10.06
CA THR A 35 -10.88 22.17 11.48
C THR A 35 -12.19 21.91 12.24
N GLY A 36 -13.33 21.90 11.54
CA GLY A 36 -14.64 21.62 12.09
C GLY A 36 -14.97 20.12 12.19
N PRO A 37 -15.92 19.71 13.04
CA PRO A 37 -16.41 18.34 13.07
C PRO A 37 -17.04 17.97 11.72
N ILE A 38 -17.09 16.67 11.42
CA ILE A 38 -17.79 16.20 10.23
C ILE A 38 -19.29 16.55 10.31
N PRO A 39 -19.87 17.19 9.26
CA PRO A 39 -21.31 17.40 9.17
C PRO A 39 -22.08 16.07 9.22
N ASP A 40 -23.22 16.05 9.91
CA ASP A 40 -24.01 14.81 10.08
C ASP A 40 -24.45 14.19 8.75
N GLU A 41 -24.73 15.02 7.74
CA GLU A 41 -25.08 14.59 6.39
C GLU A 41 -23.94 13.84 5.67
N LEU A 42 -22.68 14.04 6.08
CA LEU A 42 -21.52 13.34 5.53
C LEU A 42 -21.10 12.13 6.36
N ARG A 43 -21.69 11.91 7.53
CA ARG A 43 -21.28 10.84 8.47
C ARG A 43 -21.30 9.45 7.81
N ALA A 44 -22.41 9.09 7.18
CA ALA A 44 -22.57 7.80 6.53
C ALA A 44 -21.56 7.61 5.38
N ARG A 45 -21.26 8.69 4.64
CA ARG A 45 -20.25 8.67 3.57
C ARG A 45 -18.86 8.42 4.13
N ALA A 46 -18.47 9.14 5.18
CA ALA A 46 -17.18 8.96 5.84
C ALA A 46 -17.01 7.55 6.43
N GLU A 47 -18.06 7.00 7.05
CA GLU A 47 -18.05 5.61 7.55
C GLU A 47 -17.83 4.59 6.43
N SER A 48 -18.49 4.79 5.28
CA SER A 48 -18.29 3.95 4.09
C SER A 48 -16.86 4.03 3.55
N VAL A 49 -16.31 5.24 3.44
CA VAL A 49 -14.91 5.46 3.02
C VAL A 49 -13.94 4.77 3.98
N LEU A 50 -14.14 4.93 5.30
CA LEU A 50 -13.29 4.31 6.32
C LEU A 50 -13.32 2.78 6.22
N ALA A 51 -14.51 2.18 6.07
CA ALA A 51 -14.65 0.73 5.91
C ALA A 51 -13.89 0.23 4.67
N ARG A 52 -14.01 0.94 3.54
CA ARG A 52 -13.28 0.59 2.30
C ARG A 52 -11.76 0.70 2.47
N GLN A 53 -11.27 1.74 3.12
CA GLN A 53 -9.85 1.91 3.41
C GLN A 53 -9.31 0.79 4.32
N GLN A 54 -10.06 0.40 5.35
CA GLN A 54 -9.69 -0.71 6.24
C GLN A 54 -9.63 -2.06 5.50
N MET A 55 -10.58 -2.32 4.59
CA MET A 55 -10.55 -3.50 3.73
C MET A 55 -9.33 -3.50 2.81
N MET A 56 -9.01 -2.36 2.18
CA MET A 56 -7.84 -2.20 1.32
C MET A 56 -6.52 -2.46 2.07
N ILE A 57 -6.35 -1.86 3.25
CA ILE A 57 -5.17 -2.09 4.11
C ILE A 57 -5.03 -3.58 4.45
N SER A 58 -6.14 -4.24 4.81
CA SER A 58 -6.15 -5.66 5.14
C SER A 58 -5.75 -6.52 3.93
N GLY A 59 -6.26 -6.20 2.75
CA GLY A 59 -5.88 -6.86 1.48
C GLY A 59 -4.40 -6.67 1.13
N LEU A 60 -3.87 -5.46 1.30
CA LEU A 60 -2.45 -5.16 1.06
C LEU A 60 -1.55 -5.92 2.04
N ALA A 61 -1.92 -5.98 3.32
CA ALA A 61 -1.18 -6.73 4.33
C ALA A 61 -1.12 -8.23 4.00
N ALA A 62 -2.26 -8.81 3.57
CA ALA A 62 -2.32 -10.20 3.13
C ALA A 62 -1.44 -10.45 1.89
N SER A 63 -1.49 -9.57 0.90
CA SER A 63 -0.68 -9.64 -0.32
C SER A 63 0.81 -9.56 0.00
N ARG A 64 1.21 -8.61 0.86
CA ARG A 64 2.59 -8.48 1.36
C ARG A 64 3.06 -9.76 2.05
N ALA A 65 2.22 -10.38 2.88
CA ALA A 65 2.54 -11.64 3.54
C ALA A 65 2.68 -12.81 2.55
N GLY A 66 1.90 -12.82 1.47
CA GLY A 66 2.03 -13.76 0.35
C GLY A 66 3.40 -13.68 -0.32
N VAL A 67 3.74 -12.49 -0.82
CA VAL A 67 5.03 -12.23 -1.48
C VAL A 67 6.22 -12.54 -0.56
N ALA A 68 6.11 -12.21 0.73
CA ALA A 68 7.16 -12.54 1.70
C ALA A 68 7.41 -14.05 1.81
N ARG A 69 6.36 -14.88 1.76
CA ARG A 69 6.50 -16.34 1.76
C ARG A 69 7.14 -16.86 0.48
N GLU A 70 6.77 -16.32 -0.68
CA GLU A 70 7.37 -16.66 -1.98
C GLU A 70 8.87 -16.35 -1.98
N ILE A 71 9.27 -15.15 -1.53
CA ILE A 71 10.68 -14.77 -1.38
C ILE A 71 11.41 -15.74 -0.45
N ALA A 72 10.80 -16.10 0.69
CA ALA A 72 11.40 -17.04 1.63
C ALA A 72 11.59 -18.44 1.02
N ALA A 73 10.68 -18.89 0.16
CA ALA A 73 10.81 -20.14 -0.57
C ALA A 73 11.96 -20.09 -1.58
N LEU A 74 12.05 -19.02 -2.38
CA LEU A 74 13.11 -18.83 -3.38
C LEU A 74 14.50 -18.78 -2.75
N ARG A 75 14.65 -18.15 -1.57
CA ARG A 75 15.92 -18.10 -0.83
C ARG A 75 16.44 -19.47 -0.36
N ARG A 76 15.59 -20.50 -0.32
CA ARG A 76 15.98 -21.87 0.08
C ARG A 76 16.47 -22.71 -1.10
N VAL A 77 16.26 -22.25 -2.34
CA VAL A 77 16.76 -22.95 -3.52
C VAL A 77 18.29 -22.88 -3.50
N PRO A 78 19.02 -24.02 -3.48
CA PRO A 78 20.47 -24.01 -3.49
C PRO A 78 20.98 -23.38 -4.79
N THR A 79 21.76 -22.31 -4.68
CA THR A 79 22.51 -21.80 -5.82
C THR A 79 23.67 -22.75 -6.08
N PRO A 80 23.79 -23.39 -7.26
CA PRO A 80 24.95 -24.21 -7.56
C PRO A 80 26.18 -23.29 -7.51
N ARG A 81 27.10 -23.61 -6.58
CA ARG A 81 28.42 -23.01 -6.55
C ARG A 81 29.04 -23.31 -7.92
N GLN A 82 29.46 -22.26 -8.63
CA GLN A 82 30.35 -22.44 -9.76
C GLN A 82 31.67 -22.96 -9.20
N ASP A 83 31.77 -24.28 -9.05
CA ASP A 83 33.05 -24.95 -8.90
C ASP A 83 33.76 -24.81 -10.24
N ALA A 84 34.42 -23.66 -10.42
CA ALA A 84 35.36 -23.48 -11.51
C ALA A 84 36.50 -24.50 -11.31
N PRO A 85 36.82 -25.34 -12.32
CA PRO A 85 37.92 -26.27 -12.21
C PRO A 85 39.23 -25.47 -12.06
N ALA A 86 39.85 -25.58 -10.89
CA ALA A 86 41.21 -25.10 -10.67
C ALA A 86 42.16 -26.11 -11.31
N TYR A 87 42.72 -25.77 -12.47
CA TYR A 87 43.85 -26.52 -13.03
C TYR A 87 45.06 -26.29 -12.11
N LEU A 88 45.48 -27.36 -11.46
CA LEU A 88 46.69 -27.38 -10.63
C LEU A 88 47.83 -27.78 -11.58
N ASP A 89 48.61 -26.79 -12.01
CA ASP A 89 49.84 -27.05 -12.74
C ASP A 89 50.80 -27.79 -11.80
N VAL A 90 50.93 -29.09 -12.02
CA VAL A 90 51.99 -29.90 -11.45
C VAL A 90 53.21 -29.77 -12.34
N GLU A 91 54.06 -28.79 -12.04
CA GLU A 91 55.43 -28.79 -12.57
C GLU A 91 56.19 -29.99 -11.97
N GLY A 92 56.63 -30.89 -12.85
CA GLY A 92 57.50 -32.02 -12.54
C GLY A 92 58.98 -31.69 -12.71
#